data_AF-A0A849KZP5-F1
#
_entry.id   AF-A0A849KZP5-F1
#
_cell.length_a   1.000
_cell.length_b   1.000
_cell.length_c   1.000
_cell.angle_alpha   90.00
_cell.angle_beta   90.00
_cell.angle_gamma   90.00
#
_symmetry.space_group_name_H-M   'P 1'
#
loop_
_entity.id
_entity.type
_entity.pdbx_description
1 polymer ?
#
loop_
_entity_poly.entity_id
_entity_poly.type
_entity_poly.pdbx_seq_one_letter_code
_entity_poly.pdbx_strand_id
1 'polypeptide(L)'
;MLPQVISQLDEQGFEVIRVQRTWLGRVRVVSRSGEYEREIVYVPSTGEVLRDYWRPLRRQGGDGADRFDGGRGDDRDDRDDDRDDDNDDNDDDDDDSDDDDSDDGDDDDDDDD
;
A
#
# COMPACT_ATOMS: atom_id res chain seq x y z
N MET A 1 17.68 15.63 -19.44
CA MET A 1 16.57 15.12 -18.60
C MET A 1 16.42 15.85 -17.28
N LEU A 2 17.34 15.77 -16.30
CA LEU A 2 17.12 16.42 -14.99
C LEU A 2 16.75 17.92 -15.07
N PRO A 3 17.46 18.78 -15.84
CA PRO A 3 17.11 20.21 -15.92
C PRO A 3 15.71 20.45 -16.52
N GLN A 4 15.30 19.59 -17.46
CA GLN A 4 13.98 19.66 -18.09
C GLN A 4 12.88 19.26 -17.10
N VAL A 5 13.10 18.21 -16.31
CA VAL A 5 12.16 17.80 -15.25
C VAL A 5 12.01 18.91 -14.20
N ILE A 6 13.12 19.54 -13.80
CA ILE A 6 13.09 20.66 -12.85
C ILE A 6 12.31 21.84 -13.45
N SER A 7 12.58 22.23 -14.70
CA SER A 7 11.85 23.31 -15.38
C SER A 7 10.35 23.03 -15.42
N GLN A 8 9.95 21.82 -15.81
CA GLN A 8 8.53 21.47 -15.88
C GLN A 8 7.86 21.48 -14.50
N LEU A 9 8.56 21.06 -13.45
CA LEU A 9 8.04 21.12 -12.08
C LEU A 9 7.88 22.57 -11.62
N ASP A 10 8.83 23.44 -11.93
CA ASP A 10 8.77 24.88 -11.63
C ASP A 10 7.59 25.56 -12.36
N GLU A 11 7.40 25.28 -13.65
CA GLU A 11 6.26 25.75 -14.44
C GLU A 11 4.90 25.30 -13.88
N GLN A 12 4.88 24.18 -13.16
CA GLN A 12 3.70 23.63 -12.49
C GLN A 12 3.55 24.10 -11.03
N GLY A 13 4.44 24.96 -10.54
CA GLY A 13 4.41 25.48 -9.17
C GLY A 13 4.90 24.49 -8.10
N PHE A 14 5.70 23.50 -8.49
CA PHE A 14 6.36 22.58 -7.57
C PHE A 14 7.82 22.97 -7.35
N GLU A 15 8.22 23.04 -6.07
CA GLU A 15 9.61 23.22 -5.67
C GLU A 15 10.28 21.85 -5.46
N VAL A 16 11.47 21.65 -6.03
CA VAL A 16 12.22 20.40 -5.84
C VAL A 16 12.87 20.38 -4.46
N ILE A 17 12.47 19.43 -3.61
CA ILE A 17 12.98 19.31 -2.23
C ILE A 17 14.09 18.26 -2.10
N ARG A 18 14.13 17.26 -2.99
CA ARG A 18 15.15 16.22 -2.95
C ARG A 18 15.38 15.61 -4.33
N VAL A 19 16.65 15.42 -4.68
CA VAL A 19 17.07 14.60 -5.82
C VAL A 19 18.00 13.52 -5.30
N GLN A 20 17.68 12.26 -5.57
CA GLN A 20 18.46 11.12 -5.11
C GLN A 20 18.70 10.13 -6.24
N ARG A 21 19.92 9.61 -6.33
CA ARG A 21 20.22 8.44 -7.17
C ARG A 21 19.98 7.16 -6.37
N THR A 22 19.20 6.25 -6.92
CA THR A 22 19.00 4.92 -6.33
C THR A 22 20.16 3.99 -6.67
N TRP A 23 20.30 2.88 -5.95
CA TRP A 23 21.36 1.89 -6.19
C TRP A 23 21.26 1.24 -7.57
N LEU A 24 20.03 1.15 -8.10
CA LEU A 24 19.74 0.67 -9.46
C LEU A 24 19.98 1.74 -10.54
N GLY A 25 20.64 2.85 -10.20
CA GLY A 25 21.02 3.90 -11.15
C GLY A 25 19.90 4.83 -11.61
N ARG A 26 18.67 4.65 -11.12
CA ARG A 26 17.52 5.54 -11.37
C ARG A 26 17.65 6.84 -10.59
N VAL A 27 17.09 7.92 -11.12
CA VAL A 27 16.99 9.21 -10.42
C VAL A 27 15.58 9.36 -9.87
N ARG A 28 15.46 9.65 -8.58
CA ARG A 28 14.22 10.01 -7.88
C ARG A 28 14.25 11.50 -7.57
N VAL A 29 13.26 12.23 -8.07
CA VAL A 29 13.03 13.65 -7.82
C VAL A 29 11.78 13.75 -6.96
N VAL A 30 11.90 14.33 -5.78
CA VAL A 30 10.76 14.66 -4.91
C VAL A 30 10.60 16.17 -4.93
N SER A 31 9.39 16.62 -5.22
CA SER A 31 9.00 18.02 -5.26
C SER A 31 7.71 18.27 -4.49
N ARG A 32 7.49 19.51 -4.09
CA ARG A 32 6.38 19.89 -3.23
C ARG A 32 5.78 21.21 -3.69
N SER A 33 4.45 21.28 -3.67
CA SER A 33 3.68 22.53 -3.81
C SER A 33 2.99 22.86 -2.48
N GLY A 34 2.12 23.88 -2.45
CA GLY A 34 1.36 24.22 -1.25
C GLY A 34 0.46 23.09 -0.73
N GLU A 35 -0.04 22.25 -1.63
CA GLU A 35 -1.06 21.24 -1.31
C GLU A 35 -0.63 19.80 -1.60
N TYR A 36 0.40 19.59 -2.42
CA TYR A 36 0.80 18.26 -2.88
C TYR A 36 2.31 18.03 -2.78
N GLU A 37 2.69 16.77 -2.61
CA GLU A 37 4.05 16.28 -2.84
C GLU A 37 4.01 15.37 -4.06
N ARG A 38 4.98 15.53 -4.97
CA ARG A 38 5.13 14.73 -6.17
C ARG A 38 6.49 14.02 -6.18
N GLU A 39 6.50 12.79 -6.66
CA GLU A 39 7.66 11.96 -6.84
C GLU A 39 7.74 11.49 -8.29
N ILE A 40 8.87 11.78 -8.93
CA ILE A 40 9.19 11.31 -10.27
C ILE A 40 10.42 10.41 -10.19
N VAL A 41 10.32 9.20 -10.73
CA VAL A 41 11.46 8.28 -10.88
C VAL A 41 11.69 7.98 -12.34
N TYR A 42 12.91 8.17 -12.82
CA TYR A 42 13.25 7.92 -14.22
C TYR A 42 14.66 7.31 -14.39
N VAL A 43 14.88 6.67 -15.54
CA VAL A 43 16.19 6.15 -15.95
C VAL A 43 16.98 7.29 -16.61
N PRO A 44 18.11 7.76 -16.05
CA PRO A 44 18.76 8.96 -16.56
C PRO A 44 19.42 8.80 -17.93
N SER A 45 19.79 7.58 -18.33
CA SER A 45 20.42 7.29 -19.62
C SER A 45 19.44 7.29 -20.80
N THR A 46 18.23 6.76 -20.59
CA THR A 46 17.20 6.67 -21.64
C THR A 46 16.14 7.78 -21.52
N GLY A 47 15.95 8.33 -20.32
CA GLY A 47 14.89 9.29 -20.03
C GLY A 47 13.54 8.67 -19.73
N GLU A 48 13.44 7.35 -19.69
CA GLU A 48 12.18 6.64 -19.40
C GLU A 48 11.69 6.94 -17.98
N VAL A 49 10.43 7.38 -17.87
CA VAL A 49 9.77 7.65 -16.59
C VAL A 49 9.13 6.36 -16.09
N LEU A 50 9.60 5.88 -14.95
CA LEU A 50 9.12 4.65 -14.31
C LEU A 50 8.04 4.91 -13.26
N ARG A 51 8.02 6.11 -12.69
CA ARG A 51 7.02 6.54 -11.71
C ARG A 51 6.77 8.03 -11.83
N ASP A 52 5.50 8.38 -11.81
CA ASP A 52 5.01 9.73 -11.59
C ASP A 52 3.85 9.63 -10.62
N TYR A 53 4.07 10.07 -9.39
CA TYR A 53 3.13 9.89 -8.30
C TYR A 53 3.01 11.17 -7.48
N TRP A 54 1.79 11.57 -7.16
CA TRP A 54 1.52 12.70 -6.27
C TRP A 54 0.64 12.29 -5.10
N ARG A 55 0.77 13.00 -3.99
CA ARG A 55 -0.05 12.83 -2.80
C ARG A 55 -0.38 14.18 -2.18
N PRO A 56 -1.57 14.37 -1.60
CA PRO A 56 -1.87 15.56 -0.83
C PRO A 56 -0.96 15.64 0.40
N LEU A 57 -0.48 16.84 0.70
CA LEU A 57 0.19 17.14 1.96
C LEU A 57 -0.85 17.07 3.06
N ARG A 58 -0.66 16.22 4.06
CA ARG A 58 -1.54 16.20 5.21
C ARG A 58 -1.43 17.53 5.94
N ARG A 59 -2.54 18.27 5.99
CA ARG A 59 -2.65 19.39 6.94
C ARG A 59 -2.40 18.81 8.32
N GLN A 60 -1.40 19.35 9.00
CA GLN A 60 -1.10 19.03 10.39
C GLN A 60 -2.32 19.44 11.23
N GLY A 61 -3.25 18.51 11.44
CA GLY A 61 -4.54 18.76 12.10
C GLY A 61 -5.74 17.98 11.57
N GLY A 62 -5.54 16.82 10.94
CA GLY A 62 -6.63 15.94 10.53
C GLY A 62 -6.18 14.49 10.65
N ASP A 63 -6.78 13.81 11.62
CA ASP A 63 -6.66 12.40 11.93
C ASP A 63 -6.91 11.59 10.67
N GLY A 64 -5.83 11.07 10.12
CA GLY A 64 -5.87 10.36 8.87
C GLY A 64 -4.44 10.02 8.54
N ALA A 65 -3.81 9.27 9.45
CA ALA A 65 -2.52 8.64 9.26
C ALA A 65 -2.57 7.69 8.05
N ASP A 66 -1.38 7.27 7.65
CA ASP A 66 -0.98 6.70 6.38
C ASP A 66 -1.85 5.48 6.04
N ARG A 67 -2.81 5.59 5.10
CA ARG A 67 -3.35 4.38 4.46
C ARG A 67 -2.40 4.00 3.34
N PHE A 68 -1.23 3.51 3.78
CA PHE A 68 -0.48 2.49 3.07
C PHE A 68 -1.45 1.30 2.93
N ASP A 69 -2.11 1.17 1.78
CA ASP A 69 -2.81 -0.06 1.44
C ASP A 69 -1.74 -1.08 1.06
N GLY A 70 -1.34 -1.82 2.08
CA GLY A 70 -0.23 -2.75 2.09
C GLY A 70 -0.27 -3.60 3.34
N GLY A 71 -1.44 -4.18 3.64
CA GLY A 71 -1.62 -5.36 4.48
C GLY A 71 -1.32 -5.25 5.98
N ARG A 72 -2.27 -5.77 6.77
CA ARG A 72 -2.16 -6.30 8.16
C ARG A 72 -2.26 -5.29 9.32
N GLY A 73 -3.51 -5.14 9.79
CA GLY A 73 -3.95 -5.36 11.18
C GLY A 73 -3.47 -4.44 12.30
N ASP A 74 -4.40 -3.67 12.88
CA ASP A 74 -4.54 -3.53 14.33
C ASP A 74 -5.90 -2.93 14.71
N ASP A 75 -6.60 -3.68 15.55
CA ASP A 75 -7.89 -3.47 16.19
C ASP A 75 -7.89 -2.24 17.11
N ARG A 76 -8.86 -1.31 16.93
CA ARG A 76 -9.44 -0.44 17.98
C ARG A 76 -10.84 0.08 17.59
N ASP A 77 -11.85 -0.66 18.03
CA ASP A 77 -12.86 -0.27 19.02
C ASP A 77 -13.68 1.02 18.81
N ASP A 78 -15.00 0.79 18.88
CA ASP A 78 -16.07 1.65 19.40
C ASP A 78 -16.53 2.84 18.58
N ARG A 79 -17.45 2.56 17.64
CA ARG A 79 -18.54 3.48 17.35
C ARG A 79 -19.86 2.74 17.37
N ASP A 80 -20.55 2.95 18.48
CA ASP A 80 -21.99 2.75 18.67
C ASP A 80 -22.75 3.36 17.49
N ASP A 81 -23.22 2.50 16.58
CA ASP A 81 -24.28 2.86 15.63
C ASP A 81 -25.55 2.15 16.10
N ASP A 82 -26.23 2.79 17.05
CA ASP A 82 -27.62 2.54 17.40
C ASP A 82 -28.49 2.77 16.16
N ARG A 83 -28.87 1.69 15.46
CA ARG A 83 -30.10 1.66 14.65
C ARG A 83 -30.78 0.31 14.77
N ASP A 84 -31.85 0.37 15.54
CA ASP A 84 -32.95 -0.58 15.65
C ASP A 84 -33.54 -1.02 14.28
N ASP A 85 -34.36 -2.07 14.36
CA ASP A 85 -35.34 -2.57 13.38
C ASP A 85 -34.78 -3.66 12.42
N ASP A 86 -35.22 -4.92 12.39
CA ASP A 86 -36.46 -5.54 12.85
C ASP A 86 -36.27 -7.06 13.05
N ASN A 87 -37.06 -7.56 13.99
CA ASN A 87 -37.48 -8.93 14.24
C ASN A 87 -37.92 -9.66 12.95
N ASP A 88 -37.55 -10.94 12.81
CA ASP A 88 -38.49 -12.05 12.58
C ASP A 88 -37.73 -13.35 12.28
N ASP A 89 -37.66 -14.18 13.33
CA ASP A 89 -37.83 -15.63 13.36
C ASP A 89 -37.83 -16.38 12.01
N ASN A 90 -36.90 -17.32 11.85
CA ASN A 90 -37.32 -18.71 11.75
C ASN A 90 -36.17 -19.66 12.12
N ASP A 91 -36.46 -20.49 13.11
CA ASP A 91 -35.85 -21.77 13.42
C ASP A 91 -35.80 -22.70 12.18
N ASP A 92 -35.11 -23.82 12.39
CA ASP A 92 -35.02 -25.06 11.60
C ASP A 92 -33.74 -25.12 10.74
N ASP A 93 -32.89 -26.13 10.80
CA ASP A 93 -32.74 -27.35 11.61
C ASP A 93 -31.37 -27.92 11.17
N ASP A 94 -30.74 -28.72 12.03
CA ASP A 94 -29.97 -29.93 11.74
C ASP A 94 -29.13 -30.02 10.43
N ASP A 95 -27.84 -30.35 10.55
CA ASP A 95 -27.48 -31.77 10.66
C ASP A 95 -25.96 -31.95 10.80
N ASP A 96 -25.61 -32.94 11.59
CA ASP A 96 -24.28 -33.43 11.91
C ASP A 96 -23.49 -33.85 10.66
N SER A 97 -22.15 -33.82 10.75
CA SER A 97 -21.33 -35.05 10.69
C SER A 97 -19.84 -34.70 10.64
N ASP A 98 -19.14 -35.19 11.65
CA ASP A 98 -17.71 -35.48 11.68
C ASP A 98 -17.25 -36.23 10.42
N ASP A 99 -16.01 -36.00 9.99
CA ASP A 99 -15.10 -37.11 9.68
C ASP A 99 -13.67 -36.58 9.52
N ASP A 100 -12.87 -36.96 10.51
CA ASP A 100 -11.41 -37.00 10.53
C ASP A 100 -10.88 -37.89 9.39
N ASP A 101 -9.73 -37.53 8.81
CA ASP A 101 -8.65 -38.49 8.54
C ASP A 101 -7.38 -37.74 8.12
N SER A 102 -6.46 -37.62 9.08
CA SER A 102 -5.06 -37.26 8.84
C SER A 102 -4.31 -38.56 8.57
N ASP A 103 -3.88 -38.77 7.33
CA ASP A 103 -3.00 -39.89 6.99
C ASP A 103 -1.55 -39.41 7.08
N ASP A 104 -0.85 -39.97 8.06
CA ASP A 104 0.55 -39.76 8.40
C ASP A 104 1.44 -40.30 7.28
N GLY A 105 2.27 -39.41 6.69
CA GLY A 105 3.35 -39.81 5.79
C GLY A 105 4.60 -40.13 6.60
N ASP A 106 4.71 -41.37 7.06
CA ASP A 106 5.93 -41.90 7.67
C ASP A 106 7.08 -41.96 6.65
N ASP A 107 8.23 -41.47 7.10
CA ASP A 107 9.55 -41.60 6.51
C ASP A 107 9.97 -43.07 6.47
N ASP A 108 10.42 -43.56 5.31
CA ASP A 108 11.25 -44.76 5.24
C ASP A 108 12.46 -44.50 4.33
N ASP A 109 13.62 -44.66 4.97
CA ASP A 109 14.98 -44.75 4.45
C ASP A 109 15.11 -45.76 3.30
N ASP A 110 16.00 -45.49 2.33
CA ASP A 110 16.75 -46.58 1.71
C ASP A 110 18.14 -46.12 1.21
N ASP A 111 19.11 -46.96 1.56
CA ASP A 111 20.56 -46.83 1.63
C ASP A 111 21.32 -46.55 0.32
N ASP A 112 22.50 -45.92 0.50
CA ASP A 112 23.67 -45.89 -0.39
C ASP A 112 24.22 -47.31 -0.73
N ASP A 113 24.44 -47.62 -2.01
CA ASP A 113 25.63 -48.36 -2.54
C ASP A 113 25.84 -48.11 -4.05
#